data_AF-A0A352JQB9-F1
#
_entry.id   AF-A0A352JQB9-F1
#
_cell.length_a   1.000
_cell.length_b   1.000
_cell.length_c   1.000
_cell.angle_alpha   90.00
_cell.angle_beta   90.00
_cell.angle_gamma   90.00
#
_symmetry.space_group_name_H-M   'P 1'
#
loop_
_entity.id
_entity.type
_entity.pdbx_description
1 polymer ?
#
loop_
_entity_poly.entity_id
_entity_poly.type
_entity_poly.pdbx_seq_one_letter_code
_entity_poly.pdbx_strand_id
1 'polypeptide(L)' 'MLNEFKLFAGSANEPLAKKVANCLGTEVSQCTLKRFSDGEIFFQINENIRGMDVFILQSTNPPAENLMELFIMID' A
#
# COMPACT_ATOMS: atom_id res chain seq x y z
N MET A 1 18.27 5.71 16.44
CA MET A 1 17.69 4.55 15.74
C MET A 1 17.15 5.06 14.43
N LEU A 2 17.43 4.40 13.31
CA LEU A 2 16.60 4.58 12.12
C LEU A 2 15.20 4.12 12.54
N ASN A 3 14.21 5.01 12.57
CA ASN A 3 12.82 4.57 12.74
C ASN A 3 12.53 3.58 11.61
N GLU A 4 12.18 2.35 11.95
CA GLU A 4 11.76 1.37 10.95
C GLU A 4 10.37 1.78 10.45
N PHE A 5 10.32 2.28 9.23
CA PHE A 5 9.07 2.58 8.55
C PHE A 5 8.70 1.45 7.59
N LYS A 6 7.40 1.33 7.30
CA LYS A 6 6.87 0.42 6.27
C LYS A 6 6.24 1.21 5.15
N LEU A 7 6.49 0.78 3.92
CA LEU A 7 5.92 1.40 2.72
C LEU A 7 5.01 0.40 2.04
N PHE A 8 3.71 0.62 2.13
CA PHE A 8 2.70 -0.12 1.36
C PHE A 8 2.32 0.67 0.11
N ALA A 9 1.83 -0.04 -0.90
CA ALA A 9 1.34 0.58 -2.12
C ALA A 9 0.02 -0.05 -2.54
N GLY A 10 -0.92 0.80 -2.95
CA GLY A 10 -2.15 0.34 -3.60
C GLY A 10 -1.92 0.06 -5.09
N SER A 11 -2.99 -0.32 -5.80
CA SER A 11 -2.88 -0.75 -7.20
C SER A 11 -2.76 0.40 -8.21
N ALA A 12 -2.99 1.65 -7.81
CA ALA A 12 -3.08 2.76 -8.77
C ALA A 12 -1.76 3.06 -9.48
N ASN A 13 -0.60 2.81 -8.84
CA ASN A 13 0.70 3.05 -9.46
C ASN A 13 1.87 2.27 -8.81
N GLU A 14 1.92 0.95 -9.01
CA GLU A 14 3.04 0.12 -8.54
C GLU A 14 4.43 0.56 -9.07
N PRO A 15 4.60 0.97 -10.34
CA PRO A 15 5.91 1.41 -10.83
C PRO A 15 6.46 2.63 -10.07
N LEU A 16 5.59 3.57 -9.69
CA LEU A 16 5.99 4.71 -8.86
C LEU A 16 6.39 4.25 -7.45
N ALA A 17 5.61 3.37 -6.83
CA ALA A 17 5.93 2.83 -5.51
C ALA A 17 7.31 2.16 -5.47
N LYS A 18 7.62 1.33 -6.47
CA LYS A 18 8.94 0.69 -6.60
C LYS A 18 10.07 1.72 -6.75
N LYS A 19 9.85 2.80 -7.52
CA LYS A 19 10.84 3.88 -7.66
C LYS A 19 11.05 4.62 -6.34
N VAL A 20 9.98 4.94 -5.61
CA VAL A 20 10.06 5.59 -4.30
C VAL A 20 10.80 4.70 -3.29
N ALA A 21 10.45 3.42 -3.22
CA ALA A 21 11.13 2.44 -2.37
C ALA A 21 12.64 2.38 -2.66
N ASN A 22 13.02 2.29 -3.94
CA ASN A 22 14.41 2.30 -4.39
C ASN A 22 15.15 3.59 -3.97
N CYS A 23 14.51 4.75 -4.11
CA CYS A 23 15.10 6.04 -3.69
C CYS A 23 15.30 6.12 -2.17
N LEU A 24 14.46 5.43 -1.39
CA LEU A 24 14.55 5.36 0.07
C LEU A 24 15.46 4.22 0.57
N GLY A 25 16.00 3.39 -0.33
CA GLY A 25 16.82 2.24 0.04
C GLY A 25 16.03 1.14 0.76
N THR A 26 14.74 0.98 0.45
CA THR A 26 13.84 -0.02 1.03
C THR A 26 13.07 -0.77 -0.05
N GLU A 27 12.18 -1.68 0.36
CA GLU A 27 11.26 -2.40 -0.51
C GLU A 27 9.81 -2.01 -0.21
N VAL A 28 8.90 -2.31 -1.14
CA VAL A 28 7.45 -2.23 -0.85
C VAL A 28 7.10 -3.42 0.03
N SER A 29 6.44 -3.13 1.15
CA SER A 29 6.02 -4.11 2.15
C SER A 29 5.09 -5.19 1.59
N GLN A 30 5.22 -6.39 2.14
CA GLN A 30 4.44 -7.56 1.74
C GLN A 30 2.98 -7.40 2.16
N CYS A 31 2.09 -7.37 1.18
CA CYS A 31 0.64 -7.34 1.37
C CYS A 31 -0.06 -8.12 0.25
N THR A 32 -1.32 -8.47 0.51
CA THR A 32 -2.24 -9.04 -0.46
C THR A 32 -3.28 -7.97 -0.78
N LEU A 33 -3.27 -7.49 -2.03
CA LEU A 33 -4.33 -6.63 -2.57
C LEU A 33 -4.97 -7.36 -3.75
N LYS A 34 -6.28 -7.61 -3.68
CA LYS A 34 -7.02 -8.28 -4.75
C LYS A 34 -8.45 -7.79 -4.82
N ARG A 35 -9.11 -8.12 -5.93
CA ARG A 35 -10.55 -7.89 -6.12
C ARG A 35 -11.29 -9.22 -6.16
N PHE A 36 -12.42 -9.28 -5.47
CA PHE A 36 -13.36 -10.39 -5.58
C PHE A 36 -14.15 -10.29 -6.89
N SER A 37 -14.86 -11.36 -7.24
CA SER A 37 -15.63 -11.44 -8.50
C SER A 37 -16.79 -10.45 -8.58
N ASP A 38 -17.28 -9.97 -7.44
CA ASP A 38 -18.31 -8.94 -7.30
C ASP A 38 -17.74 -7.50 -7.32
N GLY A 39 -16.41 -7.36 -7.40
CA GLY A 39 -15.71 -6.08 -7.43
C GLY A 39 -15.28 -5.56 -6.05
N GLU A 40 -15.63 -6.25 -4.96
CA GLU A 40 -15.17 -5.88 -3.62
C GLU A 40 -13.64 -5.96 -3.51
N ILE A 41 -13.06 -5.04 -2.74
CA ILE A 41 -11.62 -4.93 -2.53
C ILE A 41 -11.24 -5.70 -1.27
N PHE A 42 -10.23 -6.55 -1.37
CA PHE A 42 -9.60 -7.23 -0.25
C PHE A 42 -8.17 -6.75 -0.07
N PHE A 43 -7.85 -6.33 1.16
CA PHE A 43 -6.50 -5.99 1.56
C PHE A 43 -6.09 -6.78 2.81
N GLN A 44 -4.84 -7.26 2.83
CA GLN A 44 -4.27 -7.92 4.00
C GLN A 44 -2.77 -7.62 4.08
N ILE A 45 -2.32 -7.21 5.26
CA ILE A 45 -0.91 -7.03 5.55
C ILE A 45 -0.31 -8.39 5.91
N ASN A 46 0.79 -8.78 5.25
CA ASN A 46 1.40 -10.11 5.39
C ASN A 46 2.62 -10.11 6.33
N GLU A 47 2.81 -9.04 7.11
CA GLU A 47 3.92 -8.86 8.06
C GLU A 47 3.49 -8.09 9.32
N ASN A 48 4.30 -8.11 10.38
CA ASN A 48 4.01 -7.36 11.60
C ASN A 48 4.35 -5.87 11.42
N ILE A 49 3.40 -4.99 11.70
CA ILE A 49 3.53 -3.53 11.58
C ILE A 49 3.25 -2.77 12.89
N ARG A 50 3.10 -3.45 14.02
CA ARG A 50 2.72 -2.80 15.29
C ARG A 50 3.82 -1.85 15.74
N GLY A 51 3.45 -0.59 15.98
CA GLY A 51 4.36 0.45 16.46
C GLY A 51 5.32 0.98 15.40
N MET A 52 5.11 0.64 14.12
CA MET A 52 5.92 1.14 13.01
C MET A 52 5.30 2.41 12.41
N ASP A 53 6.15 3.25 11.83
CA ASP A 53 5.70 4.38 11.00
C ASP A 53 5.26 3.84 9.63
N VAL A 54 3.96 3.92 9.32
CA VAL A 54 3.40 3.34 8.09
C VAL A 54 3.10 4.43 7.06
N PHE A 55 3.61 4.24 5.85
CA PHE A 55 3.33 5.07 4.68
C PHE A 55 2.59 4.24 3.64
N ILE A 56 1.45 4.75 3.16
CA ILE A 56 0.68 4.15 2.06
C ILE A 56 0.82 5.05 0.84
N LEU A 57 1.39 4.52 -0.24
CA LEU A 57 1.45 5.20 -1.52
C LEU A 57 0.29 4.74 -2.41
N GLN A 58 -0.72 5.59 -2.56
CA GLN A 58 -1.86 5.34 -3.42
C GLN A 58 -2.30 6.64 -4.10
N SER A 59 -2.24 6.67 -5.43
CA SER A 59 -2.83 7.77 -6.20
C SER A 59 -4.35 7.66 -6.18
N THR A 60 -5.06 8.77 -6.07
CA THR A 60 -6.53 8.81 -6.00
C THR A 60 -7.16 9.34 -7.30
N ASN A 61 -6.47 9.18 -8.42
CA ASN A 61 -7.06 9.45 -9.74
C ASN A 61 -8.20 8.46 -10.03
N PRO A 62 -9.09 8.74 -10.99
CA PRO A 62 -10.11 7.79 -11.40
C PRO A 62 -9.53 6.40 -11.73
N PRO A 63 -10.26 5.33 -11.40
CA PRO A 63 -11.65 5.34 -10.92
C PRO A 63 -11.75 5.47 -9.38
N ALA A 64 -12.96 5.64 -8.83
CA ALA A 64 -13.18 5.94 -7.40
C ALA A 64 -12.67 4.83 -6.46
N GLU A 65 -12.51 3.63 -6.98
CA GLU A 65 -11.98 2.46 -6.31
C GLU A 65 -10.54 2.67 -5.84
N ASN A 66 -9.76 3.54 -6.47
CA ASN A 66 -8.42 3.88 -5.98
C ASN A 66 -8.48 4.58 -4.61
N LEU A 67 -9.49 5.42 -4.40
CA LEU A 67 -9.74 6.06 -3.11
C LEU A 67 -10.30 5.05 -2.10
N MET A 68 -11.15 4.11 -2.54
CA MET A 68 -11.67 3.05 -1.67
C MET A 68 -10.57 2.07 -1.23
N GLU A 69 -9.65 1.70 -2.13
CA GLU A 69 -8.45 0.92 -1.78
C GLU A 69 -7.64 1.62 -0.69
N LEU A 70 -7.40 2.93 -0.82
CA LEU A 70 -6.69 3.70 0.21
C LEU A 70 -7.38 3.60 1.58
N PHE A 71 -8.70 3.78 1.62
CA PHE A 71 -9.44 3.72 2.89
C PHE A 71 -9.41 2.33 3.52
N ILE A 72 -9.55 1.27 2.73
CA ILE A 72 -9.44 -0.11 3.19
C ILE A 72 -8.01 -0.44 3.68
N MET A 73 -6.98 0.17 3.09
CA MET A 73 -5.60 -0.01 3.53
C MET A 73 -5.27 0.74 4.83
N ILE A 74 -6.03 1.78 5.18
CA ILE A 74 -5.83 2.59 6.38
C ILE A 74 -6.56 1.99 7.60
N ASP A 75 -7.69 1.31 7.39
CA ASP A 75 -8.46 0.60 8.42
C ASP A 75 -7.67 -0.57 9.04
#